data_AF-T1BIZ1-F1
#
_entry.id   AF-T1BIZ1-F1
#
_cell.length_a   1.000
_cell.length_b   1.000
_cell.length_c   1.000
_cell.angle_alpha   90.00
_cell.angle_beta   90.00
_cell.angle_gamma   90.00
#
_symmetry.space_group_name_H-M   'P 1'
#
loop_
_entity.id
_entity.type
_entity.pdbx_description
1 polymer ?
#
loop_
_entity_poly.entity_id
_entity_poly.type
_entity_poly.pdbx_seq_one_letter_code
_entity_poly.pdbx_strand_id
1 'polypeptide(L)'
;PTLSGPRNPDEALALPDVPAALAKALGSYRGRHPRPGRPDPLSPDPPRDPADVPDGAVAIAAVTSCTNTSNPTVMVGAGLIAKAAQARGLHPPWWVKTSLAPGSKVVTEYLSRAGLLAPLSDLGFDVV
;
A
#
# COMPACT_ATOMS: atom_id res chain seq x y z
N PRO A 1 -3.86 8.05 13.84
CA PRO A 1 -3.75 7.83 12.37
C PRO A 1 -5.09 7.27 11.86
N THR A 2 -5.54 7.72 10.69
CA THR A 2 -6.85 7.36 10.12
C THR A 2 -6.70 6.97 8.65
N LEU A 3 -7.72 6.29 8.13
CA LEU A 3 -7.87 5.94 6.72
C LEU A 3 -9.30 6.28 6.28
N SER A 4 -9.50 6.68 5.02
CA SER A 4 -10.82 6.95 4.47
C SER A 4 -11.32 5.79 3.60
N GLY A 5 -12.59 5.41 3.72
CA GLY A 5 -13.24 4.39 2.91
C GLY A 5 -13.99 3.35 3.75
N PRO A 6 -14.36 2.19 3.16
CA PRO A 6 -13.90 1.65 1.88
C PRO A 6 -14.71 2.07 0.65
N ARG A 7 -15.81 2.81 0.81
CA ARG A 7 -16.68 3.18 -0.33
C ARG A 7 -16.64 4.66 -0.66
N ASN A 8 -16.57 5.51 0.37
CA ASN A 8 -16.64 6.96 0.18
C ASN A 8 -15.46 7.67 0.87
N PRO A 9 -14.99 8.81 0.34
CA PRO A 9 -13.81 9.51 0.87
C PRO A 9 -14.03 10.19 2.23
N ASP A 10 -15.28 10.49 2.59
CA ASP A 10 -15.68 11.09 3.87
C ASP A 10 -15.81 10.06 5.01
N GLU A 11 -15.76 8.76 4.71
CA GLU A 11 -15.79 7.67 5.70
C GLU A 11 -14.46 7.58 6.46
N ALA A 12 -14.29 8.39 7.51
CA ALA A 12 -13.09 8.34 8.34
C ALA A 12 -13.10 7.13 9.29
N LEU A 13 -12.05 6.31 9.23
CA LEU A 13 -11.81 5.17 10.11
C LEU A 13 -10.51 5.36 10.89
N ALA A 14 -10.53 5.06 12.19
CA ALA A 14 -9.28 4.92 12.93
C ALA A 14 -8.53 3.69 12.42
N LEU A 15 -7.20 3.77 12.32
CA LEU A 15 -6.38 2.67 11.78
C LEU A 15 -6.62 1.32 12.49
N PRO A 16 -6.83 1.24 13.82
CA PRO A 16 -7.17 -0.02 14.50
C PRO A 16 -8.49 -0.65 14.06
N ASP A 17 -9.42 0.14 13.53
CA ASP A 17 -10.77 -0.31 13.15
C ASP A 17 -10.84 -0.81 11.70
N VAL A 18 -9.79 -0.56 10.90
CA VAL A 18 -9.72 -0.94 9.48
C VAL A 18 -9.95 -2.44 9.25
N PRO A 19 -9.37 -3.38 10.02
CA PRO A 19 -9.62 -4.81 9.81
C PRO A 19 -11.08 -5.20 9.96
N ALA A 20 -11.76 -4.67 10.98
CA ALA A 20 -13.18 -4.94 11.21
C ALA A 20 -14.07 -4.32 10.11
N ALA A 21 -13.75 -3.09 9.69
CA ALA A 21 -14.44 -2.40 8.60
C ALA A 21 -14.29 -3.14 7.26
N LEU A 22 -13.07 -3.63 6.94
CA LEU A 22 -12.79 -4.42 5.74
C LEU A 22 -13.54 -5.75 5.76
N ALA A 23 -13.54 -6.48 6.87
CA ALA A 23 -14.27 -7.75 7.00
C ALA A 23 -15.77 -7.56 6.76
N LYS A 24 -16.37 -6.50 7.33
CA LYS A 24 -17.77 -6.13 7.11
C LYS A 24 -18.03 -5.78 5.63
N ALA A 25 -17.15 -5.01 5.00
CA ALA A 25 -17.27 -4.63 3.60
C ALA A 25 -17.19 -5.85 2.69
N LEU A 26 -16.21 -6.74 2.87
CA LEU A 26 -16.08 -7.99 2.11
C LEU A 26 -17.32 -8.87 2.25
N GLY A 27 -17.93 -8.95 3.44
CA GLY A 27 -19.20 -9.65 3.66
C GLY A 27 -20.34 -9.16 2.76
N SER A 28 -20.37 -7.86 2.44
CA SER A 28 -21.38 -7.28 1.53
C SER A 28 -21.11 -7.55 0.05
N TYR A 29 -19.84 -7.80 -0.34
CA TYR A 29 -19.47 -8.17 -1.71
C TYR A 29 -19.60 -9.66 -2.00
N ARG A 30 -19.75 -10.50 -0.96
CA ARG A 30 -19.92 -11.95 -1.11
C ARG A 30 -21.27 -12.31 -1.73
N GLY A 31 -21.31 -12.42 -3.05
CA GLY A 31 -22.25 -13.29 -3.74
C GLY A 31 -21.92 -14.75 -3.45
N ARG A 32 -22.56 -15.35 -2.44
CA ARG A 32 -22.83 -16.79 -2.26
C ARG A 32 -21.71 -17.85 -2.41
N HIS A 33 -20.42 -17.55 -2.44
CA HIS A 33 -19.38 -18.59 -2.34
C HIS A 33 -18.24 -18.21 -1.39
N PRO A 34 -18.34 -18.56 -0.10
CA PRO A 34 -17.17 -18.61 0.77
C PRO A 34 -16.21 -19.66 0.20
N ARG A 35 -14.95 -19.29 -0.05
CA ARG A 35 -13.87 -20.24 -0.32
C ARG A 35 -13.11 -20.46 1.00
N PRO A 36 -13.38 -21.54 1.76
CA PRO A 36 -12.60 -21.86 2.94
C PRO A 36 -11.15 -22.18 2.55
N GLY A 37 -10.20 -21.81 3.41
CA GLY A 37 -8.79 -22.23 3.29
C GLY A 37 -7.85 -21.29 2.53
N ARG A 38 -8.20 -20.01 2.32
CA ARG A 38 -7.23 -19.07 1.73
C ARG A 38 -6.10 -18.73 2.72
N PRO A 39 -4.85 -18.56 2.22
CA PRO A 39 -3.70 -18.16 3.03
C PRO A 39 -3.91 -16.81 3.73
N ASP A 40 -3.19 -16.61 4.83
CA ASP A 40 -3.09 -15.29 5.47
C ASP A 40 -2.41 -14.29 4.51
N PRO A 41 -3.04 -13.14 4.17
CA PRO A 41 -2.40 -12.08 3.38
C PRO A 41 -1.09 -11.55 3.95
N LEU A 42 -0.88 -11.72 5.26
CA LEU A 42 0.33 -11.30 5.97
C LEU A 42 1.34 -12.45 6.15
N SER A 43 1.08 -13.62 5.56
CA SER A 43 2.06 -14.70 5.51
C SER A 43 3.36 -14.22 4.86
N PRO A 44 4.54 -14.53 5.43
CA PRO A 44 5.82 -14.19 4.82
C PRO A 44 6.04 -14.88 3.47
N ASP A 45 5.33 -15.99 3.23
CA ASP A 45 5.30 -16.70 1.96
C ASP A 45 4.00 -16.37 1.20
N PRO A 46 4.03 -15.38 0.28
CA PRO A 46 2.87 -15.07 -0.55
C PRO A 46 2.52 -16.27 -1.46
N PRO A 47 1.22 -16.62 -1.63
CA PRO A 47 0.80 -17.67 -2.55
C PRO A 47 1.34 -17.43 -3.95
N ARG A 48 1.75 -18.49 -4.63
CA ARG A 48 2.26 -18.41 -6.02
C ARG A 48 1.15 -18.40 -7.06
N ASP A 49 0.01 -19.01 -6.74
CA ASP A 49 -1.14 -19.06 -7.65
C ASP A 49 -2.03 -17.81 -7.43
N PRO A 50 -2.36 -17.05 -8.50
CA PRO A 50 -3.34 -15.97 -8.43
C PRO A 50 -4.68 -16.38 -7.79
N ALA A 51 -5.10 -17.65 -7.92
CA ALA A 51 -6.34 -18.17 -7.33
C ALA A 51 -6.35 -18.12 -5.79
N ASP A 52 -5.16 -18.18 -5.20
CA ASP A 52 -4.93 -18.24 -3.76
C ASP A 52 -4.74 -16.86 -3.12
N VAL A 53 -4.73 -15.77 -3.91
CA VAL A 53 -4.68 -14.40 -3.36
C VAL A 53 -5.89 -14.17 -2.45
N PRO A 54 -5.68 -13.74 -1.19
CA PRO A 54 -6.75 -13.60 -0.20
C PRO A 54 -7.74 -12.49 -0.52
N ASP A 55 -8.97 -12.66 -0.03
CA ASP A 55 -9.96 -11.58 -0.07
C ASP A 55 -9.45 -10.39 0.77
N GLY A 56 -9.61 -9.18 0.26
CA GLY A 56 -9.10 -7.98 0.94
C GLY A 56 -7.60 -7.76 0.80
N ALA A 57 -6.89 -8.58 0.02
CA ALA A 57 -5.51 -8.31 -0.36
C ALA A 57 -5.39 -6.95 -1.07
N VAL A 58 -4.32 -6.21 -0.76
CA VAL A 58 -3.99 -4.98 -1.47
C VAL A 58 -3.55 -5.36 -2.88
N ALA A 59 -4.32 -4.97 -3.90
CA ALA A 59 -3.94 -5.17 -5.30
C ALA A 59 -3.18 -3.97 -5.87
N ILE A 60 -3.44 -2.77 -5.34
CA ILE A 60 -2.85 -1.50 -5.80
C ILE A 60 -2.38 -0.71 -4.59
N ALA A 61 -1.13 -0.25 -4.64
CA ALA A 61 -0.57 0.69 -3.68
C ALA A 61 0.06 1.86 -4.44
N ALA A 62 -0.67 2.96 -4.56
CA ALA A 62 -0.25 4.13 -5.33
C ALA A 62 -0.02 5.34 -4.44
N VAL A 63 1.20 5.89 -4.46
CA VAL A 63 1.51 7.20 -3.86
C VAL A 63 1.27 8.27 -4.92
N THR A 64 0.09 8.88 -4.87
CA THR A 64 -0.40 9.85 -5.84
C THR A 64 -1.07 11.05 -5.15
N SER A 65 -1.74 11.90 -5.95
CA SER A 65 -2.41 13.15 -5.57
C SER A 65 -1.46 14.31 -5.24
N CYS A 66 -1.83 15.50 -5.71
CA CYS A 66 -1.12 16.74 -5.46
C CYS A 66 -1.07 17.07 -3.96
N THR A 67 -2.09 16.71 -3.17
CA THR A 67 -2.17 17.04 -1.75
C THR A 67 -1.08 16.35 -0.93
N ASN A 68 -0.85 15.07 -1.17
CA ASN A 68 0.15 14.29 -0.43
C ASN A 68 1.54 14.45 -1.03
N THR A 69 1.65 14.39 -2.36
CA THR A 69 2.96 14.44 -3.02
C THR A 69 3.62 15.82 -2.95
N SER A 70 2.86 16.89 -2.73
CA SER A 70 3.42 18.23 -2.49
C SER A 70 3.91 18.45 -1.05
N ASN A 71 3.62 17.55 -0.11
CA ASN A 71 4.01 17.68 1.28
C ASN A 71 5.32 16.92 1.55
N PRO A 72 6.47 17.62 1.73
CA PRO A 72 7.77 16.96 1.88
C PRO A 72 7.85 16.09 3.13
N THR A 73 7.14 16.44 4.21
CA THR A 73 7.19 15.70 5.47
C THR A 73 6.69 14.27 5.30
N VAL A 74 5.56 14.08 4.61
CA VAL A 74 4.99 12.75 4.40
C VAL A 74 5.77 11.95 3.35
N MET A 75 6.30 12.61 2.32
CA MET A 75 7.10 11.95 1.29
C MET A 75 8.47 11.48 1.81
N VAL A 76 9.14 12.30 2.62
CA VAL A 76 10.36 11.90 3.33
C VAL A 76 10.05 10.77 4.32
N GLY A 77 8.93 10.86 5.04
CA GLY A 77 8.45 9.79 5.91
C GLY A 77 8.28 8.46 5.17
N ALA A 78 7.65 8.48 4.00
CA ALA A 78 7.49 7.29 3.14
C ALA A 78 8.85 6.72 2.71
N GLY A 79 9.78 7.56 2.30
CA GLY A 79 11.14 7.15 1.95
C GLY A 79 11.90 6.52 3.11
N LEU A 80 11.77 7.07 4.32
CA LEU A 80 12.40 6.51 5.52
C LEU A 80 11.81 5.14 5.89
N ILE A 81 10.50 4.97 5.75
CA ILE A 81 9.84 3.67 5.92
C ILE A 81 10.36 2.68 4.87
N ALA A 82 10.48 3.10 3.61
CA ALA A 82 10.99 2.25 2.53
C ALA A 82 12.43 1.78 2.82
N LYS A 83 13.30 2.70 3.26
CA LYS A 83 14.67 2.39 3.68
C LYS A 83 14.72 1.40 4.84
N ALA A 84 13.83 1.55 5.82
CA ALA A 84 13.71 0.65 6.96
C ALA A 84 13.20 -0.74 6.57
N ALA A 85 12.31 -0.84 5.58
CA ALA A 85 11.80 -2.09 5.03
C ALA A 85 12.88 -2.82 4.22
N GLN A 86 13.58 -2.11 3.33
CA GLN A 86 14.71 -2.64 2.58
C GLN A 86 15.80 -3.20 3.51
N ALA A 87 16.18 -2.46 4.55
CA ALA A 87 17.18 -2.91 5.53
C ALA A 87 16.76 -4.19 6.30
N ARG A 88 15.47 -4.54 6.26
CA ARG A 88 14.90 -5.76 6.86
C ARG A 88 14.57 -6.84 5.82
N GLY A 89 14.87 -6.62 4.54
CA GLY A 89 14.53 -7.55 3.44
C GLY A 89 13.02 -7.71 3.22
N LEU A 90 12.23 -6.70 3.58
CA LEU A 90 10.78 -6.71 3.39
C LEU A 90 10.43 -6.20 1.99
N HIS A 91 9.61 -6.95 1.26
CA HIS A 91 9.10 -6.57 -0.05
C HIS A 91 7.58 -6.76 -0.12
N PRO A 92 6.87 -5.95 -0.92
CA PRO A 92 5.45 -6.20 -1.19
C PRO A 92 5.26 -7.56 -1.87
N PRO A 93 4.11 -8.23 -1.66
CA PRO A 93 3.75 -9.42 -2.43
C PRO A 93 3.72 -9.14 -3.94
N TRP A 94 4.00 -10.17 -4.75
CA TRP A 94 4.15 -10.05 -6.22
C TRP A 94 2.88 -9.55 -6.94
N TRP A 95 1.70 -9.71 -6.34
CA TRP A 95 0.42 -9.27 -6.93
C TRP A 95 0.13 -7.78 -6.71
N VAL A 96 0.91 -7.10 -5.87
CA VAL A 96 0.69 -5.68 -5.56
C VAL A 96 1.27 -4.84 -6.70
N LYS A 97 0.41 -4.08 -7.38
CA LYS A 97 0.85 -3.04 -8.31
C LYS A 97 1.17 -1.76 -7.55
N THR A 98 2.46 -1.46 -7.42
CA THR A 98 2.98 -0.26 -6.79
C THR A 98 3.20 0.86 -7.81
N SER A 99 3.05 2.13 -7.40
CA SER A 99 3.43 3.28 -8.22
C SER A 99 3.67 4.54 -7.38
N LEU A 100 4.60 5.39 -7.84
CA LEU A 100 4.83 6.72 -7.30
C LEU A 100 4.63 7.75 -8.41
N ALA A 101 3.64 8.63 -8.26
CA ALA A 101 3.35 9.71 -9.21
C ALA A 101 3.52 11.07 -8.53
N PRO A 102 4.75 11.63 -8.50
CA PRO A 102 5.02 12.90 -7.84
C PRO A 102 4.32 14.07 -8.55
N GLY A 103 3.63 14.94 -7.79
CA GLY A 103 3.00 16.14 -8.35
C GLY A 103 3.98 17.23 -8.80
N SER A 104 5.29 17.07 -8.56
CA SER A 104 6.33 18.03 -8.97
C SER A 104 7.70 17.36 -9.07
N LYS A 105 8.56 17.88 -9.96
CA LYS A 105 9.97 17.46 -10.10
C LYS A 105 10.77 17.67 -8.80
N VAL A 106 10.39 18.66 -7.99
CA VAL A 106 11.03 18.97 -6.71
C VAL A 106 10.99 17.77 -5.75
N VAL A 107 9.93 16.97 -5.83
CA VAL A 107 9.73 15.78 -4.98
C VAL A 107 10.80 14.74 -5.26
N THR A 108 10.95 14.37 -6.54
CA THR A 108 11.97 13.43 -6.98
C THR A 108 13.37 13.93 -6.63
N GLU A 109 13.62 15.23 -6.75
CA GLU A 109 14.91 15.82 -6.45
C GLU A 109 15.31 15.71 -4.98
N TYR A 110 14.44 16.12 -4.03
CA TYR A 110 14.80 16.00 -2.61
C TYR A 110 14.86 14.54 -2.15
N LEU A 111 14.01 13.65 -2.67
CA LEU A 111 14.07 12.21 -2.36
C LEU A 111 15.36 11.59 -2.88
N SER A 112 15.83 12.01 -4.05
CA SER A 112 17.11 11.56 -4.62
C SER A 112 18.28 12.04 -3.79
N ARG A 113 18.33 13.34 -3.47
CA ARG A 113 19.39 13.94 -2.64
C ARG A 113 19.46 13.34 -1.23
N ALA A 114 18.32 12.96 -0.67
CA ALA A 114 18.24 12.30 0.63
C ALA A 114 18.57 10.78 0.57
N GLY A 115 18.80 10.21 -0.61
CA GLY A 115 19.03 8.77 -0.78
C GLY A 115 17.79 7.93 -0.44
N LEU A 116 16.59 8.49 -0.63
CA LEU A 116 15.30 7.87 -0.32
C LEU A 116 14.56 7.36 -1.56
N LEU A 117 14.92 7.85 -2.75
CA LEU A 117 14.30 7.40 -3.99
C LEU A 117 14.65 5.94 -4.32
N ALA A 118 15.91 5.52 -4.12
CA ALA A 118 16.33 4.15 -4.39
C ALA A 118 15.62 3.11 -3.49
N PRO A 119 15.48 3.34 -2.16
CA PRO A 119 14.65 2.46 -1.32
C PRO A 119 13.17 2.38 -1.75
N LEU A 120 12.59 3.49 -2.23
CA LEU A 120 11.22 3.47 -2.76
C LEU A 120 11.12 2.60 -4.01
N SER A 121 12.05 2.77 -4.95
CA SER A 121 12.14 1.97 -6.18
C SER A 121 12.34 0.47 -5.90
N ASP A 122 13.15 0.11 -4.90
CA ASP A 122 13.38 -1.29 -4.49
C ASP A 122 12.11 -1.99 -3.95
N LEU A 123 11.14 -1.21 -3.47
CA LEU A 123 9.81 -1.69 -3.10
C LEU A 123 8.79 -1.58 -4.25
N GLY A 124 9.24 -1.27 -5.47
CA GLY A 124 8.43 -1.12 -6.67
C GLY A 124 7.74 0.24 -6.81
N PHE A 125 8.05 1.23 -5.97
CA PHE A 125 7.51 2.60 -6.09
C PHE A 125 8.37 3.44 -7.02
N ASP A 126 8.51 3.00 -8.26
CA ASP A 126 9.16 3.77 -9.32
C ASP A 126 8.34 5.00 -9.70
N VAL A 127 9.04 6.06 -10.12
CA VAL A 127 8.42 7.26 -10.65
C VAL A 127 7.80 6.92 -12.02
N VAL A 128 6.48 7.08 -12.13
CA VAL A 128 5.70 6.86 -13.36
C VAL A 128 5.35 8.17 -14.08
#